data_AF-A0AAD3GA87-F1
#
_entry.id   AF-A0AAD3GA87-F1
#
_cell.length_a   1.000
_cell.length_b   1.000
_cell.length_c   1.000
_cell.angle_alpha   90.00
_cell.angle_beta   90.00
_cell.angle_gamma   90.00
#
_symmetry.space_group_name_H-M   'P 1'
#
loop_
_entity.id
_entity.type
_entity.pdbx_description
1 polymer ?
#
loop_
_entity_poly.entity_id
_entity_poly.type
_entity_poly.pdbx_seq_one_letter_code
_entity_poly.pdbx_strand_id
1 'polypeptide(L)'
;MICKIECRRELKRALAVKLALSGYAYRAIQEILGVTPGFIAKWKKEFISAGIEGIILKYKGSRPYLNAEEKQELIQWIINQSPWDIWEL
;
A
#
# COMPACT_ATOMS: atom_id res chain seq x y z
N MET A 1 3.95 12.72 10.69
CA MET A 1 4.59 11.42 10.42
C MET A 1 4.41 11.09 8.95
N ILE A 2 5.47 11.34 8.18
CA ILE A 2 5.53 11.20 6.72
C ILE A 2 5.61 9.70 6.46
N CYS A 3 4.65 9.16 5.69
CA CYS A 3 4.78 7.79 5.18
C CYS A 3 6.04 7.80 4.30
N LYS A 4 7.16 7.33 4.85
CA LYS A 4 8.32 6.97 4.04
C LYS A 4 7.79 6.05 2.93
N ILE A 5 8.31 6.25 1.72
CA ILE A 5 8.00 5.60 0.43
C ILE A 5 8.00 4.05 0.43
N GLU A 6 8.04 3.41 1.59
CA GLU A 6 8.09 1.98 1.85
C GLU A 6 6.72 1.27 1.75
N CYS A 7 5.65 2.00 1.43
CA CYS A 7 4.39 1.37 1.06
C CYS A 7 4.52 0.79 -0.36
N ARG A 8 4.51 -0.55 -0.48
CA ARG A 8 4.59 -1.29 -1.76
C ARG A 8 3.67 -0.73 -2.86
N ARG A 9 2.51 -0.18 -2.48
CA ARG A 9 1.54 0.45 -3.39
C ARG A 9 2.00 1.82 -3.90
N GLU A 10 2.54 2.66 -3.04
CA GLU A 10 3.02 4.01 -3.40
C GLU A 10 4.27 3.92 -4.28
N LEU A 11 5.19 3.03 -3.93
CA LEU A 11 6.40 2.77 -4.71
C LEU A 11 6.06 2.32 -6.14
N LYS A 12 5.08 1.41 -6.29
CA LYS A 12 4.63 0.94 -7.62
C LYS A 12 4.04 2.07 -8.46
N ARG A 13 3.28 2.99 -7.86
CA ARG A 13 2.71 4.15 -8.55
C ARG A 13 3.79 5.14 -8.95
N ALA A 14 4.69 5.48 -8.01
CA ALA A 14 5.79 6.40 -8.25
C ALA A 14 6.70 5.92 -9.39
N LEU A 15 7.02 4.62 -9.40
CA LEU A 15 7.83 4.01 -10.44
C LEU A 15 7.12 4.02 -11.81
N ALA A 16 5.83 3.69 -11.85
CA ALA A 16 5.04 3.76 -13.08
C ALA A 16 4.99 5.19 -13.66
N VAL A 17 4.80 6.20 -12.81
CA VAL A 17 4.79 7.60 -13.24
C VAL A 17 6.17 8.04 -13.72
N LYS A 18 7.23 7.69 -13.00
CA LYS A 18 8.61 8.00 -13.40
C LYS A 18 8.90 7.48 -14.81
N LEU A 19 8.63 6.20 -15.07
CA LEU A 19 8.84 5.60 -16.39
C LEU A 19 7.99 6.27 -17.48
N ALA A 20 6.72 6.58 -17.18
CA ALA A 20 5.83 7.23 -18.13
C ALA A 20 6.21 8.69 -18.45
N LEU A 21 6.92 9.37 -17.54
CA LEU A 21 7.50 10.69 -17.78
C LEU A 21 8.85 10.62 -18.50
N SER A 22 9.62 9.56 -18.27
CA SER A 22 10.85 9.26 -19.01
C SER A 22 10.62 8.79 -20.46
N GLY A 23 9.38 8.83 -20.96
CA GLY A 23 9.04 8.53 -22.35
C GLY A 23 8.84 7.05 -22.67
N TYR A 24 8.79 6.17 -21.66
CA TYR A 24 8.54 4.75 -21.91
C TYR A 24 7.12 4.52 -22.42
N ALA A 25 6.99 3.65 -23.42
CA ALA A 25 5.68 3.21 -23.91
C ALA A 25 4.93 2.45 -22.81
N TYR A 26 3.61 2.63 -22.73
CA TYR A 26 2.79 1.99 -21.68
C TYR A 26 2.86 0.47 -21.72
N ARG A 27 3.04 -0.12 -22.90
CA ARG A 27 3.23 -1.57 -23.06
C ARG A 27 4.50 -2.07 -22.36
N ALA A 28 5.62 -1.36 -22.52
CA ALA A 28 6.87 -1.71 -21.84
C ALA A 28 6.75 -1.56 -20.32
N ILE A 29 6.10 -0.49 -19.85
CA ILE A 29 5.87 -0.28 -18.40
C ILE A 29 4.97 -1.39 -17.83
N GLN A 30 3.96 -1.82 -18.58
CA GLN A 30 3.08 -2.93 -18.22
C GLN A 30 3.88 -4.23 -18.06
N GLU A 31 4.77 -4.54 -18.99
CA GLU A 31 5.62 -5.74 -18.93
C GLU A 31 6.60 -5.68 -17.74
N ILE A 32 7.19 -4.51 -17.47
CA ILE A 32 8.16 -4.31 -16.37
C ILE A 32 7.48 -4.41 -14.99
N LEU A 33 6.31 -3.78 -14.82
CA LEU A 33 5.67 -3.62 -13.51
C LEU A 33 4.47 -4.56 -13.28
N GLY A 34 3.99 -5.25 -14.30
CA GLY A 34 2.76 -6.06 -14.24
C GLY A 34 1.55 -5.20 -13.86
N VAL A 35 1.35 -4.07 -14.55
CA VAL A 35 0.24 -3.12 -14.31
C VAL A 35 -0.48 -2.83 -15.61
N THR A 36 -1.75 -2.42 -15.53
CA THR A 36 -2.53 -2.09 -16.72
C THR A 36 -2.20 -0.70 -17.26
N PRO A 37 -2.47 -0.40 -18.54
CA PRO A 37 -2.25 0.93 -19.10
C PRO A 37 -3.10 1.99 -18.41
N GLY A 38 -4.32 1.63 -18.00
CA GLY A 38 -5.22 2.49 -17.23
C GLY A 38 -4.66 2.85 -15.85
N PHE A 39 -3.93 1.93 -15.20
CA PHE A 39 -3.22 2.23 -13.96
C PHE A 39 -2.16 3.32 -14.19
N ILE A 40 -1.34 3.18 -15.23
CA ILE A 40 -0.29 4.15 -15.58
C ILE A 40 -0.90 5.51 -15.90
N ALA A 41 -1.93 5.55 -16.75
CA ALA A 41 -2.61 6.77 -17.16
C ALA A 41 -3.22 7.52 -15.97
N LYS A 42 -3.88 6.80 -15.06
CA LYS A 42 -4.48 7.36 -13.85
C LYS A 42 -3.43 8.05 -12.99
N TRP A 43 -2.36 7.35 -12.62
CA TRP A 43 -1.36 7.91 -11.71
C TRP A 43 -0.51 9.00 -12.36
N LYS A 44 -0.28 8.93 -13.68
CA LYS A 44 0.33 10.03 -14.42
C LYS A 44 -0.55 11.28 -14.35
N LYS A 45 -1.85 11.15 -14.56
CA LYS A 45 -2.80 12.27 -14.45
C LYS A 45 -2.83 12.87 -13.04
N GLU A 46 -2.92 12.03 -12.01
CA GLU A 46 -2.91 12.49 -10.61
C GLU A 46 -1.60 13.20 -10.25
N PHE A 47 -0.46 12.70 -10.75
CA PHE A 47 0.83 13.37 -10.54
C PHE A 47 0.92 14.73 -11.25
N ILE A 48 0.42 14.83 -12.48
CA ILE A 48 0.39 16.11 -13.19
C ILE A 48 -0.52 17.12 -12.46
N SER A 49 -1.63 16.64 -11.86
CA SER A 49 -2.60 17.49 -11.17
C SER A 49 -2.17 17.96 -9.79
N ALA A 50 -1.52 17.10 -9.00
CA ALA A 50 -1.27 17.33 -7.56
C ALA A 50 0.17 16.99 -7.13
N GLY A 51 1.07 16.74 -8.08
CA GLY A 51 2.44 16.35 -7.81
C GLY A 51 2.53 15.08 -6.96
N ILE A 52 3.43 15.10 -5.97
CA ILE A 52 3.68 13.95 -5.09
C ILE A 52 2.42 13.61 -4.27
N GLU A 53 1.62 14.60 -3.85
CA GLU A 53 0.40 14.38 -3.07
C GLU A 53 -0.68 13.60 -3.84
N GLY A 54 -0.68 13.65 -5.17
CA GLY A 54 -1.57 12.86 -6.02
C GLY A 54 -1.24 11.37 -6.04
N ILE A 55 0.00 10.99 -5.73
CA ILE A 55 0.45 9.59 -5.76
C ILE A 55 0.36 8.93 -4.37
N ILE A 56 0.56 9.72 -3.31
CA ILE A 56 0.53 9.27 -1.92
C ILE A 56 -0.83 8.66 -1.56
N LEU A 57 -0.83 7.61 -0.72
CA LEU A 57 -2.04 7.07 -0.13
C LEU A 57 -2.65 8.10 0.82
N LYS A 58 -3.79 8.68 0.44
CA LYS A 58 -4.55 9.61 1.30
C LYS A 58 -5.13 8.90 2.54
N TYR A 59 -5.46 7.62 2.41
CA TYR A 59 -6.08 6.84 3.48
C TYR A 59 -5.02 6.17 4.37
N LYS A 60 -4.96 6.56 5.65
CA LYS A 60 -3.97 6.05 6.62
C LYS A 60 -4.41 4.79 7.39
N GLY A 61 -5.40 4.07 6.86
CA GLY A 61 -6.05 2.99 7.60
C GLY A 61 -7.05 3.51 8.63
N SER A 62 -7.93 2.64 9.10
CA SER A 62 -8.74 2.93 10.29
C SER A 62 -7.83 2.94 11.51
N ARG A 63 -8.20 3.74 12.53
CA ARG A 63 -7.58 3.62 13.85
C ARG A 63 -7.76 2.16 14.31
N PRO A 64 -6.69 1.46 14.69
CA PRO A 64 -6.85 0.11 15.23
C PRO A 64 -7.71 0.18 16.50
N TYR A 65 -8.60 -0.78 16.66
CA TYR A 65 -9.46 -0.86 17.85
C TYR A 65 -8.64 -1.15 19.11
N LEU A 66 -7.53 -1.88 18.95
CA LEU A 66 -6.59 -2.20 20.02
C LEU A 66 -5.33 -1.33 19.89
N ASN A 67 -4.91 -0.78 21.02
CA ASN A 67 -3.62 -0.12 21.20
C ASN A 67 -2.48 -1.15 21.19
N ALA A 68 -1.24 -0.68 21.09
CA ALA A 68 -0.07 -1.57 21.01
C ALA A 68 0.06 -2.49 22.24
N GLU A 69 -0.25 -1.97 23.42
CA GLU A 69 -0.23 -2.68 24.70
C GLU A 69 -1.33 -3.75 24.75
N GLU A 70 -2.57 -3.38 24.46
CA GLU A 70 -3.71 -4.31 24.42
C GLU A 70 -3.49 -5.43 23.39
N LYS A 71 -2.84 -5.12 22.27
CA LYS A 71 -2.46 -6.12 21.27
C LYS A 71 -1.39 -7.07 21.80
N GLN A 72 -0.42 -6.58 22.57
CA GLN A 72 0.60 -7.43 23.20
C GLN A 72 -0.03 -8.31 24.27
N GLU A 73 -0.90 -7.77 25.11
CA GLU A 73 -1.66 -8.55 26.10
C GLU A 73 -2.50 -9.63 25.43
N LEU A 74 -3.19 -9.30 24.32
CA LEU A 74 -4.00 -10.25 23.57
C LEU A 74 -3.14 -11.34 22.91
N ILE A 75 -1.96 -11.01 22.36
CA ILE A 75 -1.03 -12.00 21.82
C ILE A 75 -0.50 -12.92 22.93
N GLN A 76 -0.14 -12.36 24.08
CA GLN A 76 0.32 -13.13 25.23
C GLN A 76 -0.79 -14.04 25.75
N TRP A 77 -2.03 -13.55 25.81
CA TRP A 77 -3.20 -14.33 26.18
C TRP A 77 -3.43 -15.50 25.20
N ILE A 78 -3.39 -15.27 23.88
CA ILE A 78 -3.53 -16.32 22.86
C ILE A 78 -2.41 -17.37 22.99
N ILE A 79 -1.16 -16.95 23.15
CA ILE A 79 -0.01 -17.86 23.26
C ILE A 79 -0.07 -18.69 24.56
N ASN A 80 -0.58 -18.10 25.63
CA ASN A 80 -0.72 -18.76 26.93
C ASN A 80 -1.96 -19.66 27.02
N GLN A 81 -2.86 -19.61 26.03
CA GLN A 81 -3.90 -20.62 25.88
C GLN A 81 -3.32 -21.86 25.19
N SER A 82 -3.43 -23.00 25.88
CA SER A 82 -3.14 -24.32 25.31
C SER A 82 -3.96 -24.54 24.03
N PRO A 83 -3.44 -25.25 23.00
CA PRO A 83 -4.05 -25.32 21.67
C PRO A 83 -5.29 -26.25 21.62
N TRP A 84 -6.39 -25.86 22.27
CA TRP A 84 -7.72 -26.50 22.21
C TRP A 84 -8.73 -25.40 22.64
N ASP A 85 -9.76 -24.95 21.94
CA ASP A 85 -10.60 -25.46 20.85
C ASP A 85 -11.06 -24.28 19.96
N ILE A 86 -10.60 -24.20 18.70
CA ILE A 86 -11.12 -23.21 17.73
C ILE A 86 -12.41 -23.73 17.03
N TRP A 87 -12.97 -24.86 17.50
CA TRP A 87 -14.07 -25.57 16.84
C TRP A 87 -15.43 -25.48 17.54
N GLU A 88 -15.59 -24.70 18.62
CA GLU A 88 -16.89 -24.50 19.29
C GLU A 88 -17.47 -23.09 19.11
N LEU A 89 -17.62 -22.64 17.85
CA LEU A 89 -18.44 -21.47 17.50
C LEU A 89 -19.41 -21.79 16.36
#